data_AF-A0A850HWN8-F1
#
_entry.id   AF-A0A850HWN8-F1
#
_cell.length_a   1.000
_cell.length_b   1.000
_cell.length_c   1.000
_cell.angle_alpha   90.00
_cell.angle_beta   90.00
_cell.angle_gamma   90.00
#
_symmetry.space_group_name_H-M   'P 1'
#
loop_
_entity.id
_entity.type
_entity.pdbx_description
1 polymer ?
#
loop_
_entity_poly.entity_id
_entity_poly.type
_entity_poly.pdbx_seq_one_letter_code
_entity_poly.pdbx_strand_id
1 'polypeptide(L)'
;MIADGRRRTGNSRLKNPPPENSIRYYRQRKGLTLKEVATLLGTTHQTIQRLEELNQVLTPDWAMRIGSVLGGIPGALIAYSDDEDAYPWAARPIPVMGVIDERRQIELQQEPLYRVGLTNRPTGTVAIEVRDRTMLLDGWLLLYDDTQAEPITDDIIARQANNERFVCRLTDGTVWVRRIVPAANGLHHLETDHAPPIYDAHVESVALVLGFERPGQDLPPR
;
A
#
# COMPACT_ATOMS: atom_id res chain seq x y z
N MET A 1 -13.35 37.90 -24.81
CA MET A 1 -14.40 37.01 -25.38
C MET A 1 -13.76 36.31 -26.57
N ILE A 2 -13.56 34.99 -26.64
CA ILE A 2 -14.23 33.83 -26.06
C ILE A 2 -13.14 32.79 -25.72
N ALA A 3 -13.31 32.08 -24.61
CA ALA A 3 -12.48 30.97 -24.18
C ALA A 3 -12.69 29.75 -25.11
N ASP A 4 -11.63 29.04 -25.48
CA ASP A 4 -11.73 27.68 -25.99
C ASP A 4 -10.92 26.74 -25.10
N GLY A 5 -11.63 26.18 -24.12
CA GLY A 5 -11.12 25.17 -23.20
C GLY A 5 -10.99 23.85 -23.94
N ARG A 6 -9.78 23.54 -24.41
CA ARG A 6 -9.46 22.18 -24.85
C ARG A 6 -9.34 21.27 -23.63
N ARG A 7 -10.35 20.39 -23.50
CA ARG A 7 -10.35 19.18 -22.67
C ARG A 7 -8.99 18.49 -22.77
N ARG A 8 -8.30 18.36 -21.63
CA ARG A 8 -7.15 17.45 -21.52
C ARG A 8 -7.69 16.02 -21.62
N THR A 9 -7.42 15.38 -22.75
CA THR A 9 -7.58 13.96 -22.97
C THR A 9 -6.73 13.18 -21.97
N GLY A 10 -7.32 12.14 -21.38
CA GLY A 10 -6.70 11.32 -20.35
C GLY A 10 -5.47 10.57 -20.86
N ASN A 11 -4.43 10.57 -20.03
CA ASN A 11 -3.29 9.67 -20.16
C ASN A 11 -3.42 8.55 -19.12
N SER A 12 -4.34 7.61 -19.34
CA SER A 12 -4.27 6.31 -18.66
C SER A 12 -3.31 5.41 -19.45
N ARG A 13 -2.19 5.02 -18.86
CA ARG A 13 -1.16 4.16 -19.48
C ARG A 13 -1.47 2.65 -19.40
N LEU A 14 -2.68 2.27 -18.96
CA LEU A 14 -3.09 0.87 -18.85
C LEU A 14 -3.63 0.35 -20.19
N LYS A 15 -3.19 -0.85 -20.62
CA LYS A 15 -3.63 -1.49 -21.88
C LYS A 15 -5.14 -1.79 -21.92
N ASN A 16 -5.77 -1.99 -20.76
CA ASN A 16 -7.21 -2.21 -20.59
C ASN A 16 -7.67 -1.48 -19.30
N PRO A 17 -7.94 -0.17 -19.34
CA PRO A 17 -8.39 0.54 -18.15
C PRO A 17 -9.77 0.02 -17.72
N PRO A 18 -10.05 -0.14 -16.42
CA PRO A 18 -11.42 -0.34 -15.96
C PRO A 18 -12.29 0.85 -16.40
N PRO A 19 -13.61 0.66 -16.59
CA PRO A 19 -14.49 1.74 -17.01
C PRO A 19 -14.37 2.92 -16.05
N GLU A 20 -14.49 4.13 -16.60
CA GLU A 20 -14.04 5.45 -16.08
C GLU A 20 -14.49 5.84 -14.66
N ASN A 21 -15.18 4.99 -13.89
CA ASN A 21 -15.76 5.35 -12.60
C ASN A 21 -15.76 4.23 -11.52
N SER A 22 -15.04 4.46 -10.42
CA SER A 22 -14.95 3.59 -9.23
C SER A 22 -16.30 3.36 -8.53
N ILE A 23 -17.13 4.40 -8.43
CA ILE A 23 -18.47 4.34 -7.82
C ILE A 23 -19.33 3.36 -8.62
N ARG A 24 -19.32 3.47 -9.95
CA ARG A 24 -20.07 2.59 -10.85
C ARG A 24 -19.67 1.13 -10.69
N TYR A 25 -18.36 0.85 -10.63
CA TYR A 25 -17.83 -0.50 -10.47
C TYR A 25 -18.36 -1.17 -9.21
N TYR A 26 -18.17 -0.53 -8.05
CA TYR A 26 -18.57 -1.11 -6.77
C TYR A 26 -20.09 -1.21 -6.62
N ARG A 27 -20.82 -0.23 -7.15
CA ARG A 27 -22.28 -0.27 -7.21
C ARG A 27 -22.78 -1.48 -8.00
N GLN A 28 -22.26 -1.69 -9.22
CA GLN A 28 -22.66 -2.82 -10.07
C GLN A 28 -22.34 -4.17 -9.43
N ARG A 29 -21.19 -4.31 -8.78
CA ARG A 29 -20.79 -5.53 -8.07
C ARG A 29 -21.70 -5.86 -6.89
N LYS A 30 -22.27 -4.83 -6.24
CA LYS A 30 -23.28 -4.98 -5.19
C LYS A 30 -24.69 -5.20 -5.73
N GLY A 31 -24.88 -5.17 -7.05
CA GLY A 31 -26.20 -5.30 -7.67
C GLY A 31 -27.10 -4.09 -7.41
N LEU A 32 -26.55 -2.94 -7.01
CA LEU A 32 -27.32 -1.76 -6.66
C LEU A 32 -27.58 -0.88 -7.89
N THR A 33 -28.76 -0.27 -7.93
CA THR A 33 -29.12 0.78 -8.87
C THR A 33 -28.64 2.15 -8.36
N LEU A 34 -28.53 3.12 -9.25
CA LEU A 34 -28.23 4.51 -8.88
C LEU A 34 -29.25 5.08 -7.89
N LYS A 35 -30.53 4.67 -8.01
CA LYS A 35 -31.61 5.13 -7.14
C LYS A 35 -31.45 4.59 -5.73
N GLU A 36 -31.10 3.31 -5.59
CA GLU A 36 -30.86 2.69 -4.28
C GLU A 36 -29.66 3.32 -3.57
N VAL A 37 -28.55 3.53 -4.27
CA VAL A 37 -27.39 4.24 -3.71
C VAL A 37 -27.76 5.65 -3.26
N ALA A 38 -28.54 6.38 -4.07
CA ALA A 38 -29.02 7.71 -3.71
C ALA A 38 -29.91 7.70 -2.46
N THR A 39 -30.80 6.70 -2.34
CA THR A 39 -31.64 6.51 -1.15
C THR A 39 -30.79 6.23 0.10
N LEU A 40 -29.82 5.33 0.00
CA LEU A 40 -28.91 5.00 1.12
C LEU A 40 -28.09 6.21 1.58
N LEU A 41 -27.76 7.12 0.66
CA LEU A 41 -26.96 8.31 0.94
C LEU A 41 -27.79 9.53 1.35
N GLY A 42 -29.13 9.46 1.27
CA GLY A 42 -29.99 10.61 1.49
C GLY A 42 -29.76 11.72 0.45
N THR A 43 -29.60 11.36 -0.82
CA THR A 43 -29.38 12.29 -1.93
C THR A 43 -30.23 11.96 -3.16
N THR A 44 -30.01 12.68 -4.26
CA THR A 44 -30.73 12.45 -5.52
C THR A 44 -29.98 11.48 -6.43
N HIS A 45 -30.73 10.71 -7.23
CA HIS A 45 -30.17 9.87 -8.30
C HIS A 45 -29.25 10.67 -9.24
N GLN A 46 -29.65 11.90 -9.58
CA GLN A 46 -28.87 12.78 -10.46
C GLN A 46 -27.51 13.14 -9.87
N THR A 47 -27.41 13.29 -8.54
CA THR A 47 -26.12 13.52 -7.87
C THR A 47 -25.19 12.33 -8.06
N ILE A 48 -25.68 11.10 -7.81
CA ILE A 48 -24.88 9.88 -7.97
C ILE A 48 -24.52 9.67 -9.44
N GLN A 49 -25.44 9.92 -10.36
CA GLN A 49 -25.17 9.87 -11.79
C GLN A 49 -24.07 10.85 -12.22
N ARG A 50 -24.12 12.11 -11.76
CA ARG A 50 -23.07 13.11 -12.06
C ARG A 50 -21.72 12.73 -11.49
N LEU A 51 -21.69 12.16 -10.27
CA LEU A 51 -20.47 11.60 -9.69
C LEU A 51 -19.97 10.38 -10.49
N GLU A 52 -20.89 9.55 -11.02
CA GLU A 52 -20.56 8.41 -11.88
C GLU A 52 -20.10 8.79 -13.29
N GLU A 53 -20.52 9.95 -13.79
CA GLU A 53 -20.14 10.49 -15.09
C GLU A 53 -18.97 11.47 -14.99
N LEU A 54 -18.39 11.66 -13.79
CA LEU A 54 -17.33 12.63 -13.52
C LEU A 54 -17.71 14.09 -13.86
N ASN A 55 -19.00 14.38 -13.92
CA ASN A 55 -19.57 15.70 -14.17
C ASN A 55 -19.63 16.57 -12.89
N GLN A 56 -19.17 16.04 -11.76
CA GLN A 56 -19.03 16.75 -10.50
C GLN A 56 -17.78 16.25 -9.75
N VAL A 57 -17.08 17.17 -9.07
CA VAL A 57 -15.94 16.84 -8.21
C VAL A 57 -16.39 15.92 -7.07
N LEU A 58 -15.71 14.78 -6.93
CA LEU A 58 -15.86 13.88 -5.81
C LEU A 58 -15.03 14.38 -4.61
N THR A 59 -15.70 14.94 -3.61
CA THR A 59 -15.02 15.37 -2.38
C THR A 59 -14.69 14.16 -1.49
N PRO A 60 -13.68 14.26 -0.58
CA PRO A 60 -13.38 13.20 0.38
C PRO A 60 -14.61 12.77 1.21
N ASP A 61 -15.45 13.71 1.63
CA ASP A 61 -16.69 13.42 2.36
C ASP A 61 -17.67 12.59 1.54
N TRP A 62 -17.82 12.91 0.25
CA TRP A 62 -18.64 12.11 -0.65
C TRP A 62 -18.05 10.72 -0.86
N ALA A 63 -16.74 10.61 -1.02
CA ALA A 63 -16.05 9.35 -1.20
C ALA A 63 -16.24 8.44 0.02
N MET A 64 -16.10 8.97 1.24
CA MET A 64 -16.36 8.25 2.49
C MET A 64 -17.82 7.78 2.61
N ARG A 65 -18.78 8.67 2.33
CA ARG A 65 -20.21 8.34 2.40
C ARG A 65 -20.59 7.27 1.38
N ILE A 66 -20.13 7.40 0.14
CA ILE A 66 -20.38 6.41 -0.91
C ILE A 66 -19.75 5.06 -0.55
N GLY A 67 -18.52 5.08 -0.04
CA GLY A 67 -17.83 3.87 0.37
C GLY A 67 -18.58 3.11 1.47
N SER A 68 -19.14 3.81 2.46
CA SER A 68 -19.89 3.17 3.56
C SER A 68 -21.11 2.40 3.05
N VAL A 69 -21.87 2.96 2.11
CA VAL A 69 -23.09 2.32 1.57
C VAL A 69 -22.78 1.22 0.53
N LEU A 70 -21.60 1.25 -0.10
CA LEU A 70 -21.17 0.23 -1.06
C LEU A 70 -20.49 -0.98 -0.39
N GLY A 71 -20.69 -1.16 0.91
CA GLY A 71 -20.19 -2.30 1.68
C GLY A 71 -18.97 -1.98 2.52
N GLY A 72 -18.91 -0.79 3.11
CA GLY A 72 -17.82 -0.39 4.02
C GLY A 72 -16.49 -0.19 3.30
N ILE A 73 -16.52 0.21 2.03
CA ILE A 73 -15.34 0.50 1.24
C ILE A 73 -14.71 1.78 1.80
N PRO A 74 -13.40 1.81 2.12
CA PRO A 74 -12.74 3.04 2.53
C PRO A 74 -12.94 4.14 1.46
N GLY A 75 -13.25 5.36 1.87
CA GLY A 75 -13.50 6.47 0.92
C GLY A 75 -12.31 6.75 0.00
N ALA A 76 -11.10 6.44 0.47
CA ALA A 76 -9.89 6.54 -0.32
C ALA A 76 -9.82 5.51 -1.48
N LEU A 77 -10.65 4.45 -1.47
CA LEU A 77 -10.84 3.55 -2.62
C LEU A 77 -11.97 4.02 -3.57
N ILE A 78 -12.68 5.09 -3.19
CA ILE A 78 -13.73 5.70 -4.01
C ILE A 78 -13.18 6.94 -4.72
N ALA A 79 -12.27 7.68 -4.06
CA ALA A 79 -11.64 8.90 -4.56
C ALA A 79 -10.73 8.67 -5.78
N TYR A 80 -10.35 9.75 -6.48
CA TYR A 80 -9.33 9.75 -7.55
C TYR A 80 -8.02 10.32 -6.98
N SER A 81 -6.86 9.76 -7.35
CA SER A 81 -5.53 10.31 -7.00
C SER A 81 -4.84 10.82 -8.25
N ASP A 82 -4.06 11.90 -8.12
CA ASP A 82 -3.29 12.53 -9.20
C ASP A 82 -1.90 11.89 -9.42
N ASP A 83 -1.53 10.86 -8.65
CA ASP A 83 -0.24 10.17 -8.79
C ASP A 83 -0.17 9.30 -10.07
N GLU A 84 0.97 9.32 -10.77
CA GLU A 84 1.18 8.64 -12.06
C GLU A 84 1.01 7.11 -12.00
N ASP A 85 1.19 6.53 -10.82
CA ASP A 85 1.02 5.10 -10.57
C ASP A 85 -0.19 4.76 -9.70
N ALA A 86 -1.01 5.74 -9.31
CA ALA A 86 -2.29 5.46 -8.68
C ALA A 86 -3.30 4.93 -9.70
N TYR A 87 -4.19 4.05 -9.24
CA TYR A 87 -5.35 3.69 -10.03
C TYR A 87 -6.39 4.83 -10.02
N PRO A 88 -7.37 4.82 -10.96
CA PRO A 88 -8.50 5.76 -10.99
C PRO A 88 -9.38 5.80 -9.73
N TRP A 89 -9.06 5.00 -8.71
CA TRP A 89 -9.76 4.84 -7.44
C TRP A 89 -8.87 5.16 -6.22
N ALA A 90 -7.92 6.09 -6.37
CA ALA A 90 -7.05 6.70 -5.34
C ALA A 90 -6.16 5.76 -4.52
N ALA A 91 -6.23 4.46 -4.76
CA ALA A 91 -5.25 3.50 -4.30
C ALA A 91 -4.14 3.32 -5.32
N ARG A 92 -2.93 3.21 -4.80
CA ARG A 92 -1.73 2.82 -5.52
C ARG A 92 -1.57 1.30 -5.47
N PRO A 93 -1.22 0.62 -6.58
CA PRO A 93 -0.77 -0.76 -6.56
C PRO A 93 0.55 -0.85 -5.80
N ILE A 94 0.51 -1.44 -4.62
CA ILE A 94 1.72 -1.82 -3.89
C ILE A 94 1.99 -3.30 -4.20
N PRO A 95 3.17 -3.64 -4.76
CA PRO A 95 3.52 -5.02 -5.00
C PRO A 95 3.84 -5.72 -3.67
N VAL A 96 3.28 -6.91 -3.47
CA VAL A 96 3.67 -7.79 -2.38
C VAL A 96 4.82 -8.67 -2.88
N MET A 97 6.02 -8.39 -2.38
CA MET A 97 7.28 -8.93 -2.91
C MET A 97 7.81 -10.13 -2.15
N GLY A 98 7.11 -10.60 -1.12
CA GLY A 98 7.59 -11.71 -0.32
C GLY A 98 6.76 -11.96 0.90
N VAL A 99 7.27 -12.85 1.74
CA VAL A 99 6.66 -13.26 3.00
C VAL A 99 7.67 -13.11 4.12
N ILE A 100 7.23 -12.65 5.29
CA ILE A 100 8.00 -12.66 6.53
C ILE A 100 7.49 -13.76 7.47
N ASP A 101 8.42 -14.55 8.01
CA ASP A 101 8.13 -15.64 8.93
C ASP A 101 8.24 -15.23 10.42
N GLU A 102 7.97 -16.18 11.31
CA GLU A 102 8.08 -16.04 12.78
C GLU A 102 9.50 -15.69 13.25
N ARG A 103 10.53 -15.97 12.45
CA ARG A 103 11.94 -15.63 12.75
C ARG A 103 12.30 -14.23 12.27
N ARG A 104 11.33 -13.51 11.69
CA ARG A 104 11.51 -12.23 11.00
C ARG A 104 12.40 -12.31 9.76
N GLN A 105 12.52 -13.48 9.15
CA GLN A 105 13.20 -13.63 7.87
C GLN A 105 12.24 -13.30 6.74
N ILE A 106 12.68 -12.51 5.76
CA ILE A 106 11.91 -12.20 4.57
C ILE A 106 12.39 -13.09 3.41
N GLU A 107 11.46 -13.85 2.85
CA GLU A 107 11.65 -14.55 1.58
C GLU A 107 11.17 -13.66 0.42
N LEU A 108 12.10 -12.98 -0.24
CA LEU A 108 11.82 -12.14 -1.40
C LEU A 108 11.59 -12.94 -2.68
N GLN A 109 10.69 -12.45 -3.51
CA GLN A 109 10.37 -12.98 -4.83
C GLN A 109 10.89 -12.04 -5.91
N GLN A 110 11.23 -12.60 -7.09
CA GLN A 110 11.64 -11.79 -8.24
C GLN A 110 10.47 -11.02 -8.86
N GLU A 111 9.28 -11.63 -8.82
CA GLU A 111 8.04 -11.04 -9.29
C GLU A 111 7.05 -10.89 -8.11
N PRO A 112 6.17 -9.88 -8.12
CA PRO A 112 5.18 -9.72 -7.06
C PRO A 112 4.27 -10.96 -6.96
N LEU A 113 4.07 -11.47 -5.75
CA LEU A 113 3.10 -12.54 -5.47
C LEU A 113 1.69 -12.10 -5.86
N TYR A 114 1.35 -10.86 -5.50
CA TYR A 114 0.12 -10.16 -5.87
C TYR A 114 0.32 -8.65 -5.65
N ARG A 115 -0.73 -7.86 -5.89
CA ARG A 115 -0.74 -6.41 -5.68
C ARG A 115 -1.93 -6.03 -4.82
N VAL A 116 -1.69 -5.13 -3.88
CA VAL A 116 -2.74 -4.57 -3.01
C VAL A 116 -2.94 -3.09 -3.29
N GLY A 117 -4.16 -2.61 -3.13
CA GLY A 117 -4.49 -1.20 -3.26
C GLY A 117 -4.32 -0.47 -1.95
N LEU A 118 -3.33 0.41 -1.84
CA LEU A 118 -3.12 1.25 -0.66
C LEU A 118 -3.08 2.74 -1.02
N THR A 119 -3.65 3.57 -0.17
CA THR A 119 -3.77 5.03 -0.40
C THR A 119 -2.68 5.79 0.35
N ASN A 120 -2.29 6.97 -0.16
CA ASN A 120 -1.29 7.85 0.46
C ASN A 120 0.06 7.18 0.75
N ARG A 121 0.58 6.38 -0.18
CA ARG A 121 1.88 5.70 -0.03
C ARG A 121 2.96 6.34 -0.90
N PRO A 122 4.18 6.56 -0.36
CA PRO A 122 5.31 7.06 -1.13
C PRO A 122 5.64 6.20 -2.34
N THR A 123 6.25 6.83 -3.35
CA THR A 123 6.87 6.09 -4.46
C THR A 123 7.97 5.17 -3.99
N GLY A 124 8.02 3.96 -4.54
CA GLY A 124 8.95 2.92 -4.09
C GLY A 124 8.44 2.03 -2.96
N THR A 125 7.24 2.29 -2.42
CA THR A 125 6.66 1.43 -1.38
C THR A 125 6.43 0.02 -1.92
N VAL A 126 6.91 -0.97 -1.17
CA VAL A 126 6.67 -2.40 -1.38
C VAL A 126 6.08 -3.02 -0.12
N ALA A 127 5.42 -4.16 -0.27
CA ALA A 127 4.78 -4.88 0.84
C ALA A 127 5.36 -6.29 1.00
N ILE A 128 5.36 -6.78 2.23
CA ILE A 128 5.69 -8.16 2.61
C ILE A 128 4.53 -8.72 3.41
N GLU A 129 4.03 -9.89 3.03
CA GLU A 129 2.97 -10.57 3.76
C GLU A 129 3.53 -11.18 5.05
N VAL A 130 2.90 -10.87 6.18
CA VAL A 130 3.23 -11.45 7.48
C VAL A 130 2.58 -12.83 7.57
N ARG A 131 3.39 -13.88 7.63
CA ARG A 131 2.94 -15.24 7.94
C ARG A 131 3.51 -15.66 9.27
N ASP A 132 2.77 -15.30 10.31
CA ASP A 132 3.11 -15.64 11.67
C ASP A 132 1.86 -16.10 12.38
N ARG A 133 1.67 -17.43 12.39
CA ARG A 133 0.50 -18.08 12.98
C ARG A 133 0.41 -17.89 14.50
N THR A 134 1.44 -17.34 15.12
CA THR A 134 1.50 -17.07 16.56
C THR A 134 1.22 -15.59 16.89
N MET A 135 1.16 -14.71 15.90
CA MET A 135 0.98 -13.27 16.08
C MET A 135 -0.41 -12.75 15.71
N LEU A 136 -0.77 -11.63 16.34
CA LEU A 136 -1.96 -10.83 16.00
C LEU A 136 -1.94 -10.26 14.57
N LEU A 137 -0.79 -10.29 13.91
CA LEU A 137 -0.54 -9.69 12.61
C LEU A 137 -0.49 -10.72 11.48
N ASP A 138 -0.86 -11.98 11.71
CA ASP A 138 -0.97 -12.97 10.63
C ASP A 138 -1.87 -12.44 9.50
N GLY A 139 -1.38 -12.54 8.27
CA GLY A 139 -2.03 -12.02 7.08
C GLY A 139 -1.97 -10.50 6.90
N TRP A 140 -1.32 -9.74 7.80
CA TRP A 140 -1.04 -8.32 7.59
C TRP A 140 0.10 -8.10 6.59
N LEU A 141 0.28 -6.85 6.18
CA LEU A 141 1.35 -6.41 5.31
C LEU A 141 2.32 -5.53 6.09
N LEU A 142 3.60 -5.87 6.05
CA LEU A 142 4.68 -4.96 6.40
C LEU A 142 5.03 -4.13 5.18
N LEU A 143 5.02 -2.81 5.32
CA LEU A 143 5.36 -1.87 4.25
C LEU A 143 6.74 -1.29 4.48
N TYR A 144 7.56 -1.21 3.45
CA TYR A 144 8.84 -0.51 3.47
C TYR A 144 9.11 0.20 2.14
N ASP A 145 10.02 1.18 2.17
CA ASP A 145 10.47 1.89 0.97
C ASP A 145 11.79 1.32 0.47
N ASP A 146 11.73 0.50 -0.58
CA ASP A 146 12.90 -0.17 -1.16
C ASP A 146 13.79 0.81 -1.95
N THR A 147 13.27 1.98 -2.33
CA THR A 147 14.03 2.98 -3.11
C THR A 147 14.94 3.84 -2.25
N GLN A 148 14.74 3.83 -0.93
CA GLN A 148 15.54 4.56 0.06
C GLN A 148 16.44 3.64 0.87
N ALA A 149 16.85 2.50 0.30
CA ALA A 149 17.85 1.64 0.93
C ALA A 149 19.16 2.41 1.12
N GLU A 150 19.63 2.51 2.36
CA GLU A 150 20.82 3.24 2.75
C GLU A 150 21.81 2.34 3.52
N PRO A 151 23.13 2.59 3.47
CA PRO A 151 24.09 1.84 4.26
C PRO A 151 23.89 2.12 5.76
N ILE A 152 24.31 1.19 6.62
CA ILE A 152 24.27 1.43 8.07
C ILE A 152 25.20 2.59 8.44
N THR A 153 24.66 3.51 9.24
CA THR A 153 25.38 4.60 9.88
C THR A 153 24.95 4.74 11.34
N ASP A 154 25.71 5.50 12.13
CA ASP A 154 25.34 5.80 13.52
C ASP A 154 23.96 6.49 13.63
N ASP A 155 23.56 7.28 12.62
CA ASP A 155 22.23 7.91 12.54
C ASP A 155 21.11 6.87 12.41
N ILE A 156 21.32 5.82 11.59
CA ILE A 156 20.38 4.70 11.48
C ILE A 156 20.18 4.00 12.82
N ILE A 157 21.29 3.70 13.50
CA ILE A 157 21.25 3.06 14.82
C ILE A 157 20.50 3.94 15.83
N ALA A 158 20.75 5.25 15.81
CA ALA A 158 20.04 6.21 16.66
C ALA A 158 18.53 6.29 16.33
N ARG A 159 18.15 6.35 15.05
CA ARG A 159 16.75 6.39 14.58
C ARG A 159 15.98 5.11 14.89
N GLN A 160 16.66 3.96 14.88
CA GLN A 160 16.08 2.68 15.26
C GLN A 160 15.66 2.68 16.73
N ALA A 161 16.51 3.24 17.60
CA ALA A 161 16.44 3.06 19.04
C ALA A 161 16.32 1.55 19.39
N ASN A 162 15.32 1.18 20.19
CA ASN A 162 15.09 -0.21 20.61
C ASN A 162 14.06 -0.97 19.75
N ASN A 163 13.75 -0.50 18.53
CA ASN A 163 12.66 -1.06 17.71
C ASN A 163 13.17 -1.83 16.49
N GLU A 164 12.36 -2.74 15.96
CA GLU A 164 12.55 -3.38 14.65
C GLU A 164 12.10 -2.43 13.53
N ARG A 165 12.85 -1.34 13.32
CA ARG A 165 12.44 -0.22 12.45
C ARG A 165 12.86 -0.36 10.99
N PHE A 166 13.73 -1.32 10.68
CA PHE A 166 14.37 -1.45 9.39
C PHE A 166 14.28 -2.87 8.84
N VAL A 167 14.06 -2.96 7.52
CA VAL A 167 14.36 -4.15 6.73
C VAL A 167 15.86 -4.14 6.46
N CYS A 168 16.56 -5.19 6.86
CA CYS A 168 18.01 -5.34 6.75
C CYS A 168 18.34 -6.33 5.65
N ARG A 169 19.17 -5.93 4.68
CA ARG A 169 19.74 -6.83 3.69
C ARG A 169 21.17 -7.17 4.08
N LEU A 170 21.48 -8.46 4.17
CA LEU A 170 22.82 -8.94 4.47
C LEU A 170 23.60 -9.23 3.19
N THR A 171 24.93 -9.20 3.29
CA THR A 171 25.84 -9.51 2.16
C THR A 171 25.73 -10.95 1.64
N ASP A 172 25.16 -11.87 2.41
CA ASP A 172 24.86 -13.24 1.97
C ASP A 172 23.56 -13.35 1.16
N GLY A 173 22.87 -12.23 0.94
CA GLY A 173 21.62 -12.13 0.20
C GLY A 173 20.36 -12.35 1.04
N THR A 174 20.48 -12.68 2.33
CA THR A 174 19.33 -12.84 3.21
C THR A 174 18.76 -11.49 3.67
N VAL A 175 17.46 -11.47 3.96
CA VAL A 175 16.73 -10.25 4.33
C VAL A 175 15.95 -10.47 5.62
N TRP A 176 16.00 -9.52 6.54
CA TRP A 176 15.50 -9.65 7.91
C TRP A 176 14.81 -8.38 8.40
N VAL A 177 13.88 -8.50 9.33
CA VAL A 177 13.35 -7.36 10.12
C VAL A 177 13.71 -7.58 11.58
N ARG A 178 14.81 -7.00 12.01
CA ARG A 178 15.36 -7.21 13.35
C ARG A 178 16.01 -5.94 13.85
N ARG A 179 16.15 -5.83 15.17
CA ARG A 179 16.90 -4.76 15.81
C ARG A 179 18.38 -4.93 15.51
N ILE A 180 18.98 -3.92 14.91
CA ILE A 180 20.41 -3.86 14.62
C ILE A 180 21.16 -3.38 15.87
N VAL A 181 22.13 -4.14 16.34
CA VAL A 181 23.00 -3.80 17.47
C VAL A 181 24.45 -3.74 16.98
N PRO A 182 25.17 -2.61 17.13
CA PRO A 182 26.57 -2.53 16.73
C PRO A 182 27.45 -3.57 17.44
N ALA A 183 28.36 -4.18 16.70
CA ALA A 183 29.37 -5.11 17.21
C ALA A 183 30.79 -4.64 16.81
N ALA A 184 31.80 -5.45 17.14
CA ALA A 184 33.19 -5.12 16.82
C ALA A 184 33.45 -5.13 15.30
N ASN A 185 34.46 -4.38 14.85
CA ASN A 185 34.96 -4.42 13.47
C ASN A 185 33.93 -4.06 12.38
N GLY A 186 32.93 -3.22 12.71
CA GLY A 186 31.90 -2.80 11.77
C GLY A 186 30.83 -3.87 11.50
N LEU A 187 30.79 -4.92 12.31
CA LEU A 187 29.76 -5.95 12.28
C LEU A 187 28.55 -5.54 13.12
N HIS A 188 27.45 -6.26 12.95
CA HIS A 188 26.21 -6.01 13.67
C HIS A 188 25.61 -7.31 14.18
N HIS A 189 24.96 -7.28 15.34
CA HIS A 189 24.05 -8.34 15.75
C HIS A 189 22.62 -7.97 15.32
N LEU A 190 21.85 -8.95 14.87
CA LEU A 190 20.43 -8.79 14.56
C LEU A 190 19.58 -9.54 15.58
N GLU A 191 18.87 -8.77 16.39
CA GLU A 191 18.11 -9.27 17.53
C GLU A 191 16.60 -9.11 17.33
N THR A 192 15.83 -10.04 17.89
CA THR A 192 14.37 -9.99 17.98
C THR A 192 13.95 -10.80 19.19
N ASP A 193 12.82 -10.47 19.80
CA ASP A 193 12.28 -11.24 20.92
C ASP A 193 11.69 -12.59 20.48
N HIS A 194 11.59 -12.82 19.17
CA HIS A 194 10.89 -13.97 18.58
C HIS A 194 11.82 -15.11 18.13
N ALA A 195 13.13 -14.88 18.08
CA ALA A 195 14.11 -15.84 17.58
C ALA A 195 15.52 -15.55 18.13
N PRO A 196 16.43 -16.56 18.14
CA PRO A 196 17.81 -16.34 18.55
C PRO A 196 18.51 -15.23 17.75
N PRO A 197 19.40 -14.44 18.38
CA PRO A 197 20.18 -13.42 17.68
C PRO A 197 21.02 -13.99 16.54
N ILE A 198 21.19 -13.20 15.49
CA ILE A 198 22.22 -13.45 14.47
C ILE A 198 23.42 -12.61 14.88
N TYR A 199 24.54 -13.27 15.18
CA TYR A 199 25.78 -12.59 15.58
C TYR A 199 26.64 -12.25 14.37
N ASP A 200 27.45 -11.21 14.52
CA ASP A 200 28.52 -10.84 13.58
C ASP A 200 28.08 -10.73 12.10
N ALA A 201 26.88 -10.20 11.88
CA ALA A 201 26.31 -10.02 10.55
C ALA A 201 26.92 -8.83 9.80
N HIS A 202 27.18 -9.05 8.52
CA HIS A 202 27.54 -8.01 7.56
C HIS A 202 26.27 -7.48 6.88
N VAL A 203 25.74 -6.38 7.40
CA VAL A 203 24.59 -5.69 6.81
C VAL A 203 25.05 -4.82 5.65
N GLU A 204 24.52 -5.10 4.46
CA GLU A 204 24.80 -4.35 3.23
C GLU A 204 24.02 -3.04 3.21
N SER A 205 22.71 -3.11 3.49
CA SER A 205 21.83 -1.95 3.47
C SER A 205 20.61 -2.15 4.36
N VAL A 206 19.96 -1.04 4.68
CA VAL A 206 18.73 -1.00 5.46
C VAL A 206 17.68 -0.15 4.75
N ALA A 207 16.41 -0.53 4.87
CA ALA A 207 15.28 0.22 4.37
C ALA A 207 14.24 0.45 5.47
N LEU A 208 13.67 1.66 5.54
CA LEU A 208 12.76 2.04 6.61
C LEU A 208 11.42 1.30 6.51
N VAL A 209 11.00 0.68 7.61
CA VAL A 209 9.63 0.17 7.77
C VAL A 209 8.68 1.36 7.92
N LEU A 210 7.75 1.48 6.98
CA LEU A 210 6.74 2.54 6.94
C LEU A 210 5.55 2.22 7.87
N GLY A 211 5.33 0.94 8.15
CA GLY A 211 4.31 0.48 9.09
C GLY A 211 3.73 -0.88 8.71
N PHE A 212 2.71 -1.28 9.48
CA PHE A 212 1.91 -2.48 9.21
C PHE A 212 0.50 -2.07 8.80
N GLU A 213 -0.03 -2.74 7.79
CA GLU A 213 -1.38 -2.51 7.29
C GLU A 213 -2.12 -3.83 7.16
N ARG A 214 -3.44 -3.81 7.41
CA ARG A 214 -4.26 -4.94 6.97
C ARG A 214 -4.23 -4.97 5.45
N PRO A 215 -4.24 -6.17 4.83
CA PRO A 215 -4.34 -6.26 3.39
C PRO A 215 -5.57 -5.48 2.93
N GLY A 216 -5.36 -4.56 2.01
CA GLY A 216 -6.43 -3.86 1.32
C GLY A 216 -7.25 -4.84 0.47
N GLN A 217 -8.15 -4.33 -0.38
CA GLN A 217 -8.77 -5.21 -1.37
C GLN A 217 -7.74 -5.70 -2.39
N ASP A 218 -7.85 -6.98 -2.76
CA ASP A 218 -7.10 -7.58 -3.87
C ASP A 218 -7.37 -6.83 -5.16
N LEU A 219 -6.31 -6.56 -5.90
CA LEU A 219 -6.41 -5.88 -7.19
C LEU A 219 -6.46 -6.90 -8.32
N PRO A 220 -7.19 -6.60 -9.41
CA PRO A 220 -7.17 -7.47 -10.57
C PRO A 220 -5.73 -7.64 -11.06
N PRO A 221 -5.31 -8.88 -11.41
CA PRO A 221 -3.99 -9.13 -11.97
C PRO A 221 -3.79 -8.32 -13.26
N ARG A 222 -2.53 -7.96 -13.53
CA ARG A 222 -2.13 -7.22 -14.74
C ARG A 222 -2.34 -8.03 -16.01
#